data_AF-A0A6A4RHP2-F1
#
_entry.id   AF-A0A6A4RHP2-F1
#
_cell.length_a   1.000
_cell.length_b   1.000
_cell.length_c   1.000
_cell.angle_alpha   90.00
_cell.angle_beta   90.00
_cell.angle_gamma   90.00
#
_symmetry.space_group_name_H-M   'P 1'
#
loop_
_entity.id
_entity.type
_entity.pdbx_description
1 polymer ?
#
loop_
_entity_poly.entity_id
_entity_poly.type
_entity_poly.pdbx_seq_one_letter_code
_entity_poly.pdbx_strand_id
1 'polypeptide(L)'
;MVLTRLCVALASLALNTMPEAWPGAVAEMVRVFQEEGGGVDGRARCLALLELLTVLPEEFQTSRLPQYRKGQVRGALGREWGSVCPLLQQLLRRTDSPGAVKARVLRCLSSWVLLDVPLSESEALVHDCFSALPDPELFDTAVEAIVNAISQPDSQRCEQSRKLHEFHQ
;
A
#
# COMPACT_ATOMS: atom_id res chain seq x y z
N MET A 1 4.39 -20.50 1.73
CA MET A 1 5.18 -20.54 0.49
C MET A 1 4.37 -20.66 -0.79
N VAL A 2 3.27 -21.45 -0.86
CA VAL A 2 2.44 -21.51 -2.07
C VAL A 2 1.66 -20.20 -2.30
N LEU A 3 1.04 -19.64 -1.25
CA LEU A 3 0.25 -18.40 -1.34
C LEU A 3 1.06 -17.21 -1.87
N THR A 4 2.24 -16.94 -1.29
CA THR A 4 3.13 -15.86 -1.75
C THR A 4 3.52 -16.03 -3.22
N ARG A 5 3.81 -17.26 -3.67
CA ARG A 5 4.13 -17.52 -5.09
C ARG A 5 2.95 -17.26 -6.02
N LEU A 6 1.73 -17.58 -5.60
CA LEU A 6 0.52 -17.23 -6.35
C LEU A 6 0.29 -15.72 -6.38
N CYS A 7 0.53 -15.02 -5.26
CA CYS A 7 0.45 -13.56 -5.19
C CYS A 7 1.48 -12.89 -6.13
N VAL A 8 2.71 -13.39 -6.16
CA VAL A 8 3.77 -12.94 -7.10
C VAL A 8 3.35 -13.16 -8.54
N ALA A 9 2.85 -14.35 -8.88
CA ALA A 9 2.40 -14.65 -10.24
C ALA A 9 1.25 -13.75 -10.69
N LEU A 10 0.27 -13.51 -9.80
CA LEU A 10 -0.86 -12.62 -10.07
C LEU A 10 -0.43 -11.15 -10.15
N ALA A 11 0.47 -10.70 -9.28
CA ALA A 11 1.07 -9.36 -9.35
C ALA A 11 1.81 -9.17 -10.68
N SER A 12 2.65 -10.13 -11.08
CA SER A 12 3.32 -10.13 -12.37
C SER A 12 2.32 -10.05 -13.53
N LEU A 13 1.23 -10.80 -13.50
CA LEU A 13 0.18 -10.72 -14.51
C LEU A 13 -0.43 -9.32 -14.55
N ALA A 14 -0.89 -8.80 -13.40
CA ALA A 14 -1.51 -7.48 -13.28
C ALA A 14 -0.60 -6.37 -13.84
N LEU A 15 0.69 -6.37 -13.47
CA LEU A 15 1.67 -5.39 -13.94
C LEU A 15 1.90 -5.45 -15.46
N ASN A 16 1.80 -6.63 -16.07
CA ASN A 16 1.93 -6.78 -17.52
C ASN A 16 0.66 -6.38 -18.28
N THR A 17 -0.51 -6.45 -17.64
CA THR A 17 -1.81 -6.11 -18.25
C THR A 17 -2.25 -4.67 -17.99
N MET A 18 -1.76 -4.03 -16.94
CA MET A 18 -2.05 -2.63 -16.62
C MET A 18 -1.26 -1.68 -17.54
N PRO A 19 -1.80 -0.49 -17.86
CA PRO A 19 -3.17 -0.05 -17.61
C PRO A 19 -4.22 -0.50 -18.65
N GLU A 20 -3.84 -1.09 -19.78
CA GLU A 20 -4.70 -1.21 -20.96
C GLU A 20 -5.72 -2.35 -20.88
N ALA A 21 -5.28 -3.56 -20.51
CA ALA A 21 -6.12 -4.75 -20.53
C ALA A 21 -6.82 -5.01 -19.19
N TRP A 22 -6.23 -4.52 -18.09
CA TRP A 22 -6.83 -4.64 -16.75
C TRP A 22 -6.73 -3.31 -15.99
N PRO A 23 -7.50 -2.28 -16.39
CA PRO A 23 -7.62 -1.07 -15.61
C PRO A 23 -8.33 -1.38 -14.29
N GLY A 24 -7.90 -0.80 -13.16
CA GLY A 24 -8.60 -1.03 -11.90
C GLY A 24 -8.30 -2.35 -11.20
N ALA A 25 -7.22 -3.06 -11.57
CA ALA A 25 -6.94 -4.40 -11.05
C ALA A 25 -6.96 -4.48 -9.52
N VAL A 26 -6.38 -3.47 -8.84
CA VAL A 26 -6.31 -3.44 -7.38
C VAL A 26 -7.68 -3.14 -6.76
N ALA A 27 -8.40 -2.15 -7.28
CA ALA A 27 -9.78 -1.86 -6.86
C ALA A 27 -10.70 -3.08 -6.99
N GLU A 28 -10.58 -3.84 -8.09
CA GLU A 28 -11.33 -5.07 -8.31
C GLU A 28 -10.97 -6.17 -7.31
N MET A 29 -9.66 -6.38 -7.04
CA MET A 29 -9.21 -7.35 -6.03
C MET A 29 -9.74 -7.00 -4.63
N VAL A 30 -9.74 -5.72 -4.27
CA VAL A 30 -10.31 -5.23 -3.00
C VAL A 30 -11.83 -5.45 -2.95
N ARG A 31 -12.54 -5.18 -4.06
CA ARG A 31 -14.00 -5.37 -4.16
C ARG A 31 -14.40 -6.85 -4.02
N VAL A 32 -13.78 -7.73 -4.80
CA VAL A 32 -14.04 -9.19 -4.75
C VAL A 32 -13.81 -9.71 -3.33
N PHE A 33 -12.75 -9.23 -2.66
CA PHE A 33 -12.48 -9.60 -1.28
C PHE A 33 -13.57 -9.15 -0.30
N GLN A 34 -14.11 -7.94 -0.46
CA GLN A 34 -15.16 -7.39 0.42
C GLN A 34 -16.51 -8.08 0.21
N GLU A 35 -16.88 -8.40 -1.04
CA GLU A 35 -18.18 -9.00 -1.39
C GLU A 35 -18.35 -10.42 -0.84
N GLU A 36 -17.28 -11.21 -0.77
CA GLU A 36 -17.34 -12.59 -0.29
C GLU A 36 -17.24 -12.71 1.25
N GLY A 37 -17.22 -11.59 1.99
CA GLY A 37 -16.85 -11.47 3.41
C GLY A 37 -17.70 -12.22 4.46
N GLY A 38 -18.70 -13.03 4.08
CA GLY A 38 -19.63 -13.67 5.02
C GLY A 38 -19.23 -15.05 5.61
N GLY A 39 -18.12 -15.65 5.17
CA GLY A 39 -17.74 -17.03 5.56
C GLY A 39 -16.69 -17.14 6.68
N VAL A 40 -16.54 -18.36 7.23
CA VAL A 40 -15.59 -18.78 8.29
C VAL A 40 -14.12 -18.44 7.96
N ASP A 41 -13.80 -18.20 6.69
CA ASP A 41 -12.44 -17.94 6.19
C ASP A 41 -12.10 -16.45 5.97
N GLY A 42 -12.84 -15.52 6.59
CA GLY A 42 -12.63 -14.07 6.43
C GLY A 42 -11.20 -13.61 6.78
N ARG A 43 -10.56 -14.24 7.77
CA ARG A 43 -9.18 -13.89 8.19
C ARG A 43 -8.12 -14.34 7.21
N ALA A 44 -8.15 -15.59 6.74
CA ALA A 44 -7.11 -16.09 5.84
C ALA A 44 -7.17 -15.35 4.50
N ARG A 45 -8.39 -15.06 4.02
CA ARG A 45 -8.57 -14.23 2.83
C ARG A 45 -8.04 -12.81 3.02
N CYS A 46 -8.26 -12.19 4.20
CA CYS A 46 -7.73 -10.85 4.50
C CYS A 46 -6.19 -10.83 4.42
N LEU A 47 -5.56 -11.83 5.02
CA LEU A 47 -4.11 -11.99 4.96
C LEU A 47 -3.62 -12.25 3.53
N ALA A 48 -4.36 -13.02 2.72
CA ALA A 48 -4.05 -13.25 1.31
C ALA A 48 -4.19 -11.97 0.46
N LEU A 49 -5.21 -11.16 0.69
CA LEU A 49 -5.34 -9.87 0.02
C LEU A 49 -4.18 -8.95 0.41
N LEU A 50 -3.88 -8.81 1.70
CA LEU A 50 -2.75 -7.98 2.15
C LEU A 50 -1.41 -8.50 1.60
N GLU A 51 -1.23 -9.81 1.47
CA GLU A 51 -0.08 -10.41 0.80
C GLU A 51 0.02 -9.93 -0.65
N LEU A 52 -1.07 -10.05 -1.42
CA LEU A 52 -1.12 -9.64 -2.82
C LEU A 52 -0.87 -8.14 -2.99
N LEU A 53 -1.52 -7.31 -2.16
CA LEU A 53 -1.34 -5.87 -2.16
C LEU A 53 0.09 -5.46 -1.75
N THR A 54 0.78 -6.24 -0.90
CA THR A 54 2.18 -5.96 -0.54
C THR A 54 3.13 -6.38 -1.67
N VAL A 55 2.90 -7.55 -2.26
CA VAL A 55 3.77 -8.10 -3.32
C VAL A 55 3.68 -7.31 -4.62
N LEU A 56 2.53 -6.70 -4.93
CA LEU A 56 2.33 -5.93 -6.16
C LEU A 56 3.34 -4.78 -6.36
N PRO A 57 3.51 -3.84 -5.41
CA PRO A 57 4.56 -2.82 -5.50
C PRO A 57 5.98 -3.43 -5.47
N GLU A 58 6.22 -4.47 -4.68
CA GLU A 58 7.53 -5.14 -4.61
C GLU A 58 7.95 -5.74 -5.98
N GLU A 59 7.03 -6.41 -6.66
CA GLU A 59 7.22 -6.95 -8.00
C GLU A 59 7.39 -5.84 -9.04
N PHE A 60 6.70 -4.70 -8.87
CA PHE A 60 6.90 -3.57 -9.77
C PHE A 60 8.34 -3.02 -9.68
N GLN A 61 8.90 -2.91 -8.48
CA GLN A 61 10.27 -2.42 -8.27
C GLN A 61 11.31 -3.32 -8.95
N THR A 62 11.13 -4.64 -8.85
CA THR A 62 12.05 -5.63 -9.45
C THR A 62 11.72 -5.98 -10.91
N SER A 63 10.59 -5.50 -11.43
CA SER A 63 10.13 -5.79 -12.78
C SER A 63 11.11 -5.36 -13.86
N ARG A 64 11.16 -6.15 -14.94
CA ARG A 64 11.95 -5.87 -16.15
C ARG A 64 11.16 -5.11 -17.21
N LEU A 65 10.10 -4.39 -16.81
CA LEU A 65 9.30 -3.58 -17.72
C LEU A 65 10.14 -2.46 -18.36
N PRO A 66 9.93 -2.13 -19.65
CA PRO A 66 10.55 -0.97 -20.28
C PRO A 66 10.22 0.34 -19.53
N GLN A 67 11.14 1.32 -19.53
CA GLN A 67 10.98 2.56 -18.74
C GLN A 67 9.67 3.31 -19.03
N TYR A 68 9.25 3.37 -20.29
CA TYR A 68 7.97 3.96 -20.68
C TYR A 68 6.78 3.24 -20.02
N ARG A 69 6.77 1.90 -20.08
CA ARG A 69 5.75 1.06 -19.42
C ARG A 69 5.80 1.22 -17.90
N LYS A 70 6.99 1.33 -17.29
CA LYS A 70 7.12 1.58 -15.85
C LYS A 70 6.43 2.89 -15.43
N GLY A 71 6.58 3.95 -16.22
CA GLY A 71 5.88 5.22 -15.96
C GLY A 71 4.36 5.09 -16.01
N GLN A 72 3.83 4.40 -17.03
CA GLN A 72 2.39 4.15 -17.17
C GLN A 72 1.83 3.32 -16.01
N VAL A 73 2.51 2.22 -15.67
CA VAL A 73 2.09 1.32 -14.59
C VAL A 73 2.21 2.00 -13.22
N ARG A 74 3.28 2.79 -12.97
CA ARG A 74 3.39 3.60 -11.75
C ARG A 74 2.23 4.59 -11.62
N GLY A 75 1.90 5.31 -12.69
CA GLY A 75 0.75 6.22 -12.69
C GLY A 75 -0.59 5.51 -12.48
N ALA A 76 -0.74 4.29 -13.00
CA ALA A 76 -1.91 3.47 -12.74
C ALA A 76 -1.99 3.03 -11.27
N LEU A 77 -0.91 2.48 -10.72
CA LEU A 77 -0.81 2.08 -9.31
C LEU A 77 -1.05 3.26 -8.37
N GLY A 78 -0.51 4.45 -8.68
CA GLY A 78 -0.76 5.66 -7.90
C GLY A 78 -2.26 5.99 -7.78
N ARG A 79 -3.05 5.78 -8.85
CA ARG A 79 -4.51 5.94 -8.79
C ARG A 79 -5.20 4.85 -7.97
N GLU A 80 -4.67 3.63 -8.00
CA GLU A 80 -5.18 2.51 -7.20
C GLU A 80 -4.96 2.71 -5.69
N TRP A 81 -4.02 3.56 -5.29
CA TRP A 81 -3.79 3.88 -3.87
C TRP A 81 -5.06 4.35 -3.16
N GLY A 82 -5.93 5.08 -3.86
CA GLY A 82 -7.22 5.53 -3.34
C GLY A 82 -8.15 4.39 -2.90
N SER A 83 -7.96 3.18 -3.42
CA SER A 83 -8.69 1.96 -2.99
C SER A 83 -7.98 1.21 -1.87
N VAL A 84 -6.65 1.33 -1.79
CA VAL A 84 -5.82 0.61 -0.80
C VAL A 84 -5.77 1.36 0.52
N CYS A 85 -5.54 2.68 0.51
CA CYS A 85 -5.37 3.48 1.72
C CYS A 85 -6.56 3.33 2.70
N PRO A 86 -7.84 3.45 2.27
CA PRO A 86 -8.97 3.32 3.19
C PRO A 86 -9.09 1.92 3.80
N LEU A 87 -8.76 0.87 3.02
CA LEU A 87 -8.75 -0.51 3.52
C LEU A 87 -7.69 -0.69 4.63
N LEU A 88 -6.47 -0.19 4.42
CA LEU A 88 -5.40 -0.26 5.40
C LEU A 88 -5.77 0.50 6.68
N GLN A 89 -6.34 1.71 6.56
CA GLN A 89 -6.81 2.49 7.70
C GLN A 89 -7.88 1.74 8.50
N GLN A 90 -8.88 1.17 7.81
CA GLN A 90 -9.93 0.40 8.46
C GLN A 90 -9.37 -0.79 9.25
N LEU A 91 -8.43 -1.52 8.67
CA LEU A 91 -7.82 -2.70 9.31
C LEU A 91 -6.92 -2.34 10.49
N LEU A 92 -6.19 -1.22 10.40
CA LEU A 92 -5.30 -0.75 11.47
C LEU A 92 -6.06 -0.20 12.67
N ARG A 93 -7.13 0.58 12.42
CA ARG A 93 -7.99 1.19 13.46
C ARG A 93 -8.90 0.20 14.17
N ARG A 94 -9.21 -0.94 13.55
CA ARG A 94 -10.01 -1.99 14.17
C ARG A 94 -9.33 -2.53 15.44
N THR A 95 -10.03 -2.44 16.56
CA THR A 95 -9.54 -2.87 17.88
C THR A 95 -9.48 -4.38 18.02
N ASP A 96 -10.34 -5.10 17.29
CA ASP A 96 -10.43 -6.55 17.24
C ASP A 96 -9.47 -7.19 16.22
N SER A 97 -8.77 -6.38 15.41
CA SER A 97 -7.79 -6.87 14.44
C SER A 97 -6.60 -7.53 15.15
N PRO A 98 -6.27 -8.80 14.84
CA PRO A 98 -5.08 -9.47 15.37
C PRO A 98 -3.79 -8.72 15.02
N GLY A 99 -2.78 -8.74 15.90
CA GLY A 99 -1.47 -8.12 15.67
C GLY A 99 -0.83 -8.53 14.34
N ALA A 100 -0.94 -9.79 13.94
CA ALA A 100 -0.47 -10.29 12.64
C ALA A 100 -1.11 -9.59 11.42
N VAL A 101 -2.38 -9.18 11.52
CA VAL A 101 -3.06 -8.41 10.46
C VAL A 101 -2.52 -6.98 10.44
N LYS A 102 -2.39 -6.34 11.61
CA LYS A 102 -1.81 -4.99 11.73
C LYS A 102 -0.37 -4.95 11.19
N ALA A 103 0.45 -5.95 11.52
CA ALA A 103 1.81 -6.07 10.97
C ALA A 103 1.80 -6.21 9.43
N ARG A 104 0.85 -6.95 8.84
CA ARG A 104 0.73 -7.05 7.38
C ARG A 104 0.26 -5.74 6.74
N VAL A 105 -0.62 -5.00 7.42
CA VAL A 105 -1.04 -3.65 7.01
C VAL A 105 0.14 -2.68 6.96
N LEU A 106 0.96 -2.67 8.02
CA LEU A 106 2.15 -1.82 8.10
C LEU A 106 3.17 -2.15 6.99
N ARG A 107 3.43 -3.45 6.73
CA ARG A 107 4.27 -3.87 5.59
C ARG A 107 3.69 -3.48 4.24
N CYS A 108 2.37 -3.60 4.07
CA CYS A 108 1.69 -3.15 2.87
C CYS A 108 1.96 -1.65 2.66
N LEU A 109 1.73 -0.82 3.69
CA LEU A 109 2.05 0.62 3.61
C LEU A 109 3.51 0.86 3.19
N SER A 110 4.47 0.23 3.86
CA SER A 110 5.91 0.35 3.53
C SER A 110 6.21 0.06 2.06
N SER A 111 5.58 -0.96 1.49
CA SER A 111 5.79 -1.31 0.08
C SER A 111 5.20 -0.29 -0.90
N TRP A 112 4.05 0.31 -0.56
CA TRP A 112 3.34 1.26 -1.42
C TRP A 112 3.96 2.65 -1.41
N VAL A 113 4.46 3.14 -0.27
CA VAL A 113 5.09 4.47 -0.21
C VAL A 113 6.34 4.58 -1.09
N LEU A 114 6.99 3.44 -1.42
CA LEU A 114 8.11 3.37 -2.37
C LEU A 114 7.70 3.60 -3.84
N LEU A 115 6.39 3.72 -4.12
CA LEU A 115 5.87 4.08 -5.44
C LEU A 115 5.70 5.58 -5.65
N ASP A 116 6.25 6.41 -4.76
CA ASP A 116 6.08 7.87 -4.74
C ASP A 116 4.60 8.29 -4.57
N VAL A 117 3.88 7.59 -3.69
CA VAL A 117 2.52 7.99 -3.31
C VAL A 117 2.60 9.29 -2.48
N PRO A 118 1.80 10.33 -2.80
CA PRO A 118 1.86 11.60 -2.08
C PRO A 118 1.59 11.42 -0.58
N LEU A 119 2.43 12.04 0.26
CA LEU A 119 2.24 12.00 1.72
C LEU A 119 0.89 12.60 2.14
N SER A 120 0.39 13.60 1.41
CA SER A 120 -0.94 14.21 1.64
C SER A 120 -2.09 13.21 1.54
N GLU A 121 -1.94 12.17 0.71
CA GLU A 121 -2.95 11.11 0.56
C GLU A 121 -2.77 9.97 1.59
N SER A 122 -1.64 9.96 2.28
CA SER A 122 -1.26 8.93 3.25
C SER A 122 -1.26 9.44 4.71
N GLU A 123 -1.40 10.75 4.93
CA GLU A 123 -1.23 11.41 6.23
C GLU A 123 -2.02 10.74 7.35
N ALA A 124 -3.31 10.50 7.15
CA ALA A 124 -4.16 9.88 8.17
C ALA A 124 -3.74 8.43 8.48
N LEU A 125 -3.26 7.67 7.48
CA LEU A 125 -2.77 6.31 7.69
C LEU A 125 -1.40 6.31 8.40
N VAL A 126 -0.51 7.24 8.04
CA VAL A 126 0.78 7.43 8.73
C VAL A 126 0.55 7.84 10.19
N HIS A 127 -0.41 8.73 10.45
CA HIS A 127 -0.81 9.09 11.80
C HIS A 127 -1.30 7.86 12.59
N ASP A 128 -2.13 7.00 11.98
CA ASP A 128 -2.58 5.77 12.62
C ASP A 128 -1.41 4.82 12.95
N CYS A 129 -0.31 4.82 12.18
CA CYS A 129 0.87 4.00 12.46
C CYS A 129 1.55 4.37 13.78
N PHE A 130 1.51 5.64 14.20
CA PHE A 130 2.05 6.05 15.50
C PHE A 130 1.33 5.36 16.67
N SER A 131 0.04 5.02 16.51
CA SER A 131 -0.72 4.27 17.52
C SER A 131 -0.27 2.82 17.68
N ALA A 132 0.50 2.28 16.73
CA ALA A 132 1.05 0.93 16.79
C ALA A 132 2.44 0.87 17.48
N LEU A 133 3.11 2.01 17.67
CA LEU A 133 4.44 2.07 18.32
C LEU A 133 4.46 1.56 19.77
N PRO A 134 3.41 1.73 20.59
CA PRO A 134 3.42 1.17 21.95
C PRO A 134 3.38 -0.36 22.00
N ASP A 135 3.02 -1.04 20.91
CA ASP A 135 2.98 -2.50 20.83
C ASP A 135 4.37 -3.06 20.42
N PRO A 136 5.06 -3.81 21.31
CA PRO A 136 6.39 -4.35 21.01
C PRO A 136 6.43 -5.27 19.80
N GLU A 137 5.33 -5.96 19.46
CA GLU A 137 5.29 -6.85 18.28
C GLU A 137 5.18 -6.08 16.97
N LEU A 138 4.65 -4.85 17.02
CA LEU A 138 4.43 -4.00 15.85
C LEU A 138 5.49 -2.92 15.69
N PHE A 139 6.24 -2.60 16.74
CA PHE A 139 7.16 -1.47 16.82
C PHE A 139 8.09 -1.37 15.60
N ASP A 140 8.86 -2.42 15.30
CA ASP A 140 9.84 -2.40 14.21
C ASP A 140 9.16 -2.14 12.85
N THR A 141 8.01 -2.79 12.61
CA THR A 141 7.29 -2.64 11.35
C THR A 141 6.62 -1.27 11.24
N ALA A 142 6.15 -0.72 12.36
CA ALA A 142 5.54 0.62 12.40
C ALA A 142 6.59 1.70 12.17
N VAL A 143 7.76 1.60 12.79
CA VAL A 143 8.89 2.51 12.57
C VAL A 143 9.31 2.47 11.10
N GLU A 144 9.49 1.29 10.52
CA GLU A 144 9.85 1.15 9.11
C GLU A 144 8.84 1.83 8.19
N ALA A 145 7.53 1.60 8.42
CA ALA A 145 6.48 2.22 7.62
C ALA A 145 6.46 3.76 7.71
N ILE A 146 6.62 4.30 8.92
CA ILE A 146 6.69 5.74 9.17
C ILE A 146 7.93 6.35 8.50
N VAL A 147 9.10 5.74 8.70
CA VAL A 147 10.36 6.21 8.11
C VAL A 147 10.28 6.19 6.59
N ASN A 148 9.78 5.11 5.99
CA ASN A 148 9.63 5.01 4.54
C ASN A 148 8.65 6.03 3.99
N ALA A 149 7.56 6.34 4.69
CA ALA A 149 6.58 7.33 4.26
C ALA A 149 7.13 8.76 4.31
N ILE A 150 7.82 9.12 5.40
CA ILE A 150 8.32 10.49 5.61
C ILE A 150 9.58 10.76 4.78
N SER A 151 10.41 9.74 4.56
CA SER A 151 11.68 9.88 3.83
C SER A 151 11.53 9.96 2.30
N GLN A 152 10.30 9.92 1.76
CA GLN A 152 10.08 10.06 0.33
C GLN A 152 10.51 11.44 -0.19
N PRO A 153 11.10 11.53 -1.40
CA PRO A 153 11.60 12.80 -1.96
C PRO A 153 10.51 13.88 -2.11
N ASP A 154 9.26 13.49 -2.34
CA ASP A 154 8.14 14.41 -2.50
C ASP A 154 7.70 15.06 -1.17
N SER A 155 7.89 14.38 -0.04
CA SER A 155 7.67 14.96 1.31
C SER A 155 8.52 16.21 1.52
N GLN A 156 9.76 16.20 1.00
CA GLN A 156 10.69 17.35 1.07
C GLN A 156 10.29 18.47 0.10
N ARG A 157 9.69 18.13 -1.04
CA ARG A 157 9.23 19.10 -2.05
C ARG A 157 8.01 19.89 -1.58
N CYS A 158 7.07 19.25 -0.90
CA CYS A 158 5.90 19.92 -0.30
C CYS A 158 6.28 20.95 0.78
N GLU A 159 7.30 20.66 1.60
CA GLU A 159 7.85 21.64 2.55
C GLU A 159 8.46 22.86 1.84
N GLN A 160 9.13 22.64 0.71
CA GLN A 160 9.75 23.70 -0.07
C GLN A 160 8.72 24.59 -0.79
N SER A 161 7.63 24.01 -1.32
CA SER A 161 6.53 24.77 -1.91
C SER A 161 5.72 25.57 -0.88
N ARG A 162 5.55 25.06 0.36
CA ARG A 162 4.93 25.84 1.46
C ARG A 162 5.79 27.04 1.85
N LYS A 163 7.11 26.87 1.98
CA LYS A 163 8.03 28.00 2.24
C LYS A 163 7.96 29.06 1.14
N LEU A 164 7.82 28.67 -0.12
CA LEU A 164 7.66 29.62 -1.24
C LEU A 164 6.34 30.41 -1.20
N HIS A 165 5.26 29.87 -0.65
CA HIS A 165 4.02 30.60 -0.43
C HIS A 165 4.05 31.51 0.80
N GLU A 166 4.76 31.12 1.86
CA GLU A 166 4.97 31.97 3.05
C GLU A 166 5.94 33.14 2.79
N PHE A 167 6.85 33.02 1.81
CA PHE A 167 7.75 34.12 1.41
C PHE A 167 7.10 35.16 0.49
N HIS A 168 5.88 34.90 -0.02
CA HIS A 168 5.16 35.79 -0.92
C HIS A 168 3.93 36.47 -0.27
N GLN A 169 3.83 36.43 1.06
CA GLN A 169 2.84 37.13 1.87
C GLN A 169 3.53 38.12 2.82
#